data_AF-A0A6M1SEQ3-F1
#
_entry.id   AF-A0A6M1SEQ3-F1
#
_cell.length_a   1.000
_cell.length_b   1.000
_cell.length_c   1.000
_cell.angle_alpha   90.00
_cell.angle_beta   90.00
_cell.angle_gamma   90.00
#
_symmetry.space_group_name_H-M   'P 1'
#
loop_
_entity.id
_entity.type
_entity.pdbx_description
1 polymer ?
#
loop_
_entity_poly.entity_id
_entity_poly.type
_entity_poly.pdbx_seq_one_letter_code
_entity_poly.pdbx_strand_id
1 'polypeptide(L)' 'FVTVSKEGKLAIETRPNQDNPMMDGKRALMGNDVWEHAYYLNYQNRRADYLKAWWNTVNWAKVAERYAAAKAGTLGA' A
#
# COMPACT_ATOMS: atom_id res chain seq x y z
N PHE A 1 -4.26 1.22 -0.81
CA PHE A 1 -3.54 -0.05 -0.63
C PHE A 1 -3.58 -0.86 -1.92
N VAL A 2 -2.56 -1.67 -2.16
CA VAL A 2 -2.61 -2.79 -3.11
C VAL A 2 -2.64 -4.08 -2.30
N THR A 3 -3.66 -4.90 -2.54
CA THR A 3 -3.87 -6.18 -1.88
C THR A 3 -3.67 -7.35 -2.84
N VAL A 4 -3.48 -8.55 -2.28
CA VAL A 4 -3.28 -9.78 -3.05
C VAL A 4 -4.11 -10.93 -2.47
N SER A 5 -4.75 -11.72 -3.34
CA SER A 5 -5.45 -12.96 -2.96
C SER A 5 -4.47 -14.13 -2.80
N LYS A 6 -4.92 -15.27 -2.25
CA LYS A 6 -4.09 -16.48 -2.16
C LYS A 6 -3.67 -16.99 -3.55
N GLU A 7 -4.51 -16.76 -4.54
CA GLU A 7 -4.30 -17.12 -5.95
C GLU A 7 -3.39 -16.11 -6.68
N GLY A 8 -2.90 -15.08 -5.99
CA GLY A 8 -2.01 -14.06 -6.55
C GLY A 8 -2.71 -12.95 -7.34
N LYS A 9 -4.06 -12.86 -7.27
CA LYS A 9 -4.82 -11.77 -7.91
C LYS A 9 -4.64 -10.47 -7.14
N LEU A 10 -4.36 -9.39 -7.86
CA LEU A 10 -4.14 -8.06 -7.28
C LEU A 10 -5.44 -7.24 -7.26
N ALA A 11 -5.61 -6.42 -6.23
CA ALA A 11 -6.68 -5.45 -6.15
C ALA A 11 -6.19 -4.12 -5.55
N ILE A 12 -6.89 -3.02 -5.89
CA ILE A 12 -6.68 -1.71 -5.29
C ILE A 12 -7.83 -1.44 -4.34
N GLU A 13 -7.50 -1.05 -3.11
CA GLU A 13 -8.48 -0.75 -2.08
C GLU A 13 -8.12 0.53 -1.33
N THR A 14 -9.10 1.38 -1.09
CA THR A 14 -9.00 2.54 -0.22
C THR A 14 -9.63 2.23 1.12
N ARG A 15 -9.11 2.84 2.19
CA ARG A 15 -9.66 2.71 3.54
C ARG A 15 -9.73 4.08 4.19
N PRO A 16 -10.81 4.39 4.92
CA PRO A 16 -10.87 5.63 5.68
C PRO A 16 -9.92 5.56 6.88
N ASN A 17 -9.41 6.71 7.28
CA ASN A 17 -8.68 6.88 8.52
C ASN A 17 -7.47 5.92 8.69
N GLN A 18 -7.47 5.12 9.77
CA GLN A 18 -6.44 4.13 10.10
C GLN A 18 -6.88 2.69 9.79
N ASP A 19 -8.03 2.53 9.13
CA ASP A 19 -8.51 1.22 8.73
C ASP A 19 -7.53 0.61 7.73
N ASN A 20 -7.25 -0.69 7.91
CA ASN A 20 -6.33 -1.42 7.05
C ASN A 20 -6.99 -2.71 6.52
N PRO A 21 -6.67 -3.16 5.29
CA PRO A 21 -7.25 -4.38 4.74
C PRO A 21 -6.92 -5.65 5.55
N MET A 22 -5.90 -5.62 6.42
CA MET A 22 -5.52 -6.77 7.24
C MET A 22 -6.56 -7.06 8.33
N MET A 23 -7.36 -6.06 8.73
CA MET A 23 -8.50 -6.26 9.64
C MET A 23 -9.56 -7.19 9.03
N ASP A 24 -9.67 -7.22 7.70
CA ASP A 24 -10.59 -8.11 6.96
C ASP A 24 -9.90 -9.44 6.56
N GLY A 25 -8.72 -9.75 7.13
CA GLY A 25 -7.93 -10.93 6.77
C GLY A 25 -7.29 -10.85 5.37
N LYS A 26 -7.28 -9.67 4.73
CA LYS A 26 -6.62 -9.48 3.42
C LYS A 26 -5.13 -9.25 3.58
N ARG A 27 -4.39 -9.56 2.53
CA ARG A 27 -2.94 -9.35 2.47
C ARG A 27 -2.62 -8.07 1.71
N ALA A 28 -2.04 -7.09 2.40
CA ALA A 28 -1.61 -5.84 1.78
C ALA A 28 -0.13 -5.90 1.38
N LEU A 29 0.17 -5.57 0.13
CA LEU A 29 1.54 -5.49 -0.39
C LEU A 29 2.16 -4.11 -0.13
N MET A 30 1.39 -3.06 -0.39
CA MET A 30 1.78 -1.68 -0.18
C MET A 30 0.57 -0.78 0.13
N GLY A 31 0.85 0.35 0.77
CA GLY A 31 -0.10 1.43 1.01
C GLY A 31 0.60 2.77 0.82
N ASN A 32 -0.16 3.77 0.42
CA ASN A 32 0.29 5.16 0.40
C ASN A 32 -0.57 5.94 1.38
N ASP A 33 0.06 6.70 2.27
CA ASP A 33 -0.63 7.55 3.22
C ASP A 33 -0.99 8.88 2.56
N VAL A 34 -2.29 9.19 2.55
CA VAL A 34 -2.84 10.40 1.94
C VAL A 34 -3.45 11.34 2.98
N TRP A 35 -3.18 11.13 4.26
CA TRP A 35 -3.45 12.13 5.29
C TRP A 35 -2.58 13.36 5.04
N GLU A 36 -3.14 14.56 5.29
CA GLU A 36 -2.44 15.81 4.96
C GLU A 36 -1.08 15.89 5.65
N HIS A 37 -0.97 15.45 6.90
CA HIS A 37 0.30 15.45 7.63
C HIS A 37 1.42 14.65 6.93
N ALA A 38 1.11 13.70 6.04
CA ALA A 38 2.10 12.92 5.32
C ALA A 38 2.81 13.73 4.22
N TYR A 39 2.19 14.82 3.73
CA TYR A 39 2.71 15.58 2.59
C TYR A 39 2.65 17.10 2.71
N TYR A 40 1.92 17.65 3.68
CA TYR A 40 1.56 19.07 3.67
C TYR A 40 2.76 20.02 3.76
N LEU A 41 3.82 19.67 4.51
CA LEU A 41 5.00 20.53 4.64
C LEU A 41 5.71 20.78 3.31
N ASN A 42 5.74 19.78 2.41
CA ASN A 42 6.42 19.88 1.12
C ASN A 42 5.48 20.23 -0.04
N TYR A 43 4.21 19.82 0.05
CA TYR A 43 3.27 19.88 -1.07
C TYR A 43 2.01 20.73 -0.79
N GLN A 44 1.75 21.10 0.46
CA GLN A 44 0.55 21.83 0.89
C GLN A 44 -0.72 21.11 0.40
N ASN A 45 -1.62 21.79 -0.30
CA ASN A 45 -2.84 21.21 -0.87
C ASN A 45 -2.60 20.38 -2.15
N ARG A 46 -1.37 20.28 -2.65
CA ARG A 46 -1.03 19.61 -3.93
C ARG A 46 -0.79 18.10 -3.74
N ARG A 47 -1.83 17.38 -3.33
CA ARG A 47 -1.77 15.90 -3.20
C ARG A 47 -1.35 15.20 -4.49
N ALA A 48 -1.76 15.70 -5.65
CA ALA A 48 -1.40 15.12 -6.95
C ALA A 48 0.13 15.11 -7.17
N ASP A 49 0.81 16.19 -6.81
CA ASP A 49 2.26 16.32 -6.93
C ASP A 49 2.98 15.36 -5.97
N TYR A 50 2.48 15.24 -4.74
CA TYR A 50 2.95 14.24 -3.78
C TYR A 50 2.83 12.82 -4.35
N LEU A 51 1.67 12.44 -4.88
CA LEU A 51 1.47 11.11 -5.46
C LEU A 51 2.41 10.84 -6.64
N LYS A 52 2.63 11.85 -7.50
CA LYS A 52 3.57 11.75 -8.62
C LYS A 52 5.01 11.51 -8.14
N ALA A 53 5.44 12.19 -7.08
CA ALA A 53 6.77 12.00 -6.49
C ALA A 53 6.90 10.68 -5.71
N TRP A 54 5.87 10.29 -4.97
CA TRP A 54 5.84 9.10 -4.12
C TRP A 54 6.12 7.81 -4.90
N TRP A 55 5.66 7.71 -6.16
CA TRP A 55 5.95 6.54 -7.00
C TRP A 55 7.44 6.28 -7.21
N ASN A 56 8.27 7.31 -7.14
CA ASN A 56 9.74 7.18 -7.28
C ASN A 56 10.42 6.66 -6.00
N THR A 57 9.71 6.59 -4.87
CA THR A 57 10.28 6.15 -3.58
C THR A 57 9.83 4.74 -3.17
N VAL A 58 8.96 4.10 -3.96
CA VAL A 58 8.45 2.77 -3.65
C VAL A 58 9.59 1.74 -3.71
N ASN A 59 9.77 1.01 -2.61
CA ASN A 59 10.69 -0.12 -2.56
C ASN A 59 10.05 -1.35 -3.23
N TRP A 60 10.23 -1.46 -4.55
CA TRP A 60 9.67 -2.56 -5.35
C TRP A 60 10.23 -3.94 -4.98
N ALA A 61 11.48 -4.01 -4.52
CA ALA A 61 12.06 -5.28 -4.05
C ALA A 61 11.28 -5.82 -2.84
N LYS A 62 10.93 -4.94 -1.88
CA LYS A 62 10.11 -5.34 -0.72
C LYS A 62 8.67 -5.71 -1.11
N VAL A 63 8.09 -5.03 -2.10
CA VAL A 63 6.77 -5.38 -2.65
C VAL A 63 6.80 -6.77 -3.28
N ALA A 64 7.85 -7.08 -4.05
CA ALA A 64 8.04 -8.40 -4.67
C ALA A 64 8.23 -9.51 -3.61
N GLU A 65 9.04 -9.26 -2.58
CA GLU A 65 9.22 -10.18 -1.44
C GLU A 65 7.87 -10.48 -0.76
N ARG A 66 7.06 -9.45 -0.48
CA ARG A 66 5.72 -9.62 0.10
C ARG A 66 4.78 -10.38 -0.82
N TYR A 67 4.84 -10.15 -2.13
CA TYR A 67 4.03 -10.87 -3.11
C TYR A 67 4.38 -12.37 -3.11
N ALA A 68 5.67 -12.71 -3.10
CA ALA A 68 6.13 -14.09 -3.01
C ALA A 68 5.66 -14.76 -1.71
N ALA A 69 5.84 -14.09 -0.56
CA ALA A 69 5.37 -14.58 0.73
C ALA A 69 3.84 -14.76 0.77
N ALA A 70 3.08 -13.87 0.12
CA ALA A 70 1.62 -13.99 0.05
C ALA A 70 1.19 -15.23 -0.74
N LYS A 71 1.84 -15.52 -1.87
CA LYS A 71 1.60 -16.73 -2.66
C LYS A 71 2.03 -18.00 -1.95
N ALA A 72 3.08 -17.94 -1.13
CA ALA A 72 3.52 -19.03 -0.27
C ALA A 72 2.65 -19.22 0.98
N GLY A 73 1.69 -18.32 1.23
CA GLY A 73 0.83 -18.35 2.42
C GLY A 73 1.52 -17.89 3.71
N THR A 74 2.74 -17.36 3.64
CA THR A 74 3.56 -16.97 4.80
C THR A 74 3.51 -15.47 5.11
N LEU A 75 2.90 -14.66 4.24
CA LEU A 75 2.72 -13.24 4.53
C LEU A 75 1.67 -13.02 5.62
N GLY A 76 2.12 -12.57 6.79
CA GLY A 76 1.27 -12.27 7.95
C GLY A 76 0.74 -13.50 8.70
N ALA A 77 1.35 -14.67 8.44
CA ALA A 77 1.19 -15.87 9.26
C ALA A 77 2.02 -15.75 10.55
#